data_AF-A0A0R3TGV0-F1
#
_entry.id   AF-A0A0R3TGV0-F1
#
_cell.length_a   1.000
_cell.length_b   1.000
_cell.length_c   1.000
_cell.angle_alpha   90.00
_cell.angle_beta   90.00
_cell.angle_gamma   90.00
#
_symmetry.space_group_name_H-M   'P 1'
#
loop_
_entity.id
_entity.type
_entity.pdbx_description
1 polymer ?
#
loop_
_entity_poly.entity_id
_entity_poly.type
_entity_poly.pdbx_seq_one_letter_code
_entity_poly.pdbx_strand_id
1 'polypeptide(L)'
;MLKPEFVSLTQVQEYHVTFFNSAIQGAGTTSDIFLKLYGRDEVDREWWFNNLQRQLRVDGATIQFKLRTQKRLGDLSKIQVGLKAKGSSPDWLLDKVSVNFT
;
A
#
# COMPACT_ATOMS: atom_id res chain seq x y z
N MET A 1 -25.56 -39.42 -1.87
CA MET A 1 -24.14 -39.05 -2.00
C MET A 1 -24.07 -37.53 -2.11
N LEU A 2 -23.76 -36.83 -1.01
CA LEU A 2 -23.67 -35.36 -1.00
C LEU A 2 -22.35 -34.95 -1.68
N LYS A 3 -22.42 -34.04 -2.65
CA LYS A 3 -21.21 -33.40 -3.19
C LYS A 3 -20.61 -32.54 -2.07
N PRO A 4 -19.33 -32.69 -1.71
CA PRO A 4 -18.74 -31.76 -0.76
C PRO A 4 -18.69 -30.40 -1.43
N GLU A 5 -19.42 -29.44 -0.85
CA GLU A 5 -19.29 -28.04 -1.19
C GLU A 5 -17.84 -27.64 -0.90
N PHE A 6 -17.13 -27.19 -1.93
CA PHE A 6 -15.82 -26.57 -1.76
C PHE A 6 -16.03 -25.30 -0.93
N VAL A 7 -15.80 -25.40 0.38
CA VAL A 7 -15.59 -24.22 1.21
C VAL A 7 -14.23 -23.65 0.80
N SER A 8 -14.23 -22.70 -0.13
CA SER A 8 -13.10 -21.79 -0.30
C SER A 8 -13.02 -20.95 0.98
N LEU A 9 -12.25 -21.42 1.95
CA LEU A 9 -11.79 -20.56 3.03
C LEU A 9 -10.95 -19.48 2.34
N THR A 10 -11.52 -18.28 2.14
CA THR A 10 -10.80 -17.15 1.53
C THR A 10 -9.56 -16.88 2.36
N GLN A 11 -8.40 -17.37 1.92
CA GLN A 11 -7.13 -17.13 2.60
C GLN A 11 -6.85 -15.64 2.52
N VAL A 12 -6.91 -14.98 3.67
CA VAL A 12 -6.47 -13.59 3.81
C VAL A 12 -4.96 -13.57 3.59
N GLN A 13 -4.51 -12.83 2.57
CA GLN A 13 -3.10 -12.54 2.36
C GLN A 13 -2.74 -11.21 3.03
N GLU A 14 -1.64 -11.22 3.79
CA GLU A 14 -1.07 -10.03 4.43
C GLU A 14 0.17 -9.56 3.66
N TYR A 15 0.16 -8.28 3.28
CA TYR A 15 1.31 -7.61 2.68
C TYR A 15 1.81 -6.53 3.64
N HIS A 16 3.10 -6.55 3.93
CA HIS A 16 3.81 -5.55 4.69
C HIS A 16 4.41 -4.54 3.73
N VAL A 17 3.83 -3.34 3.70
CA VAL A 17 4.26 -2.25 2.84
C VAL A 17 5.07 -1.26 3.65
N THR A 18 6.21 -0.86 3.13
CA THR A 18 7.03 0.21 3.71
C THR A 18 7.28 1.29 2.68
N PHE A 19 6.87 2.52 3.01
CA PHE A 19 7.22 3.72 2.26
C PHE A 19 8.45 4.39 2.88
N PHE A 20 9.35 4.87 2.04
CA PHE A 20 10.55 5.59 2.45
C PHE A 20 10.51 6.99 1.84
N ASN A 21 10.19 7.99 2.66
CA ASN A 21 10.27 9.39 2.23
C ASN A 21 11.73 9.77 2.01
N SER A 22 11.97 10.66 1.05
CA SER A 22 13.30 11.24 0.86
C SER A 22 13.73 12.06 2.07
N ALA A 23 15.04 12.09 2.36
CA ALA A 23 15.60 12.92 3.42
C ALA A 23 15.79 14.39 3.01
N ILE A 24 15.46 14.75 1.76
CA ILE A 24 15.46 16.13 1.29
C ILE A 24 14.40 16.94 2.05
N GLN A 25 14.71 18.19 2.37
CA GLN A 25 13.79 19.09 3.07
C GLN A 25 12.47 19.26 2.29
N GLY A 26 11.34 19.03 2.95
CA GLY A 26 10.01 19.15 2.35
C GLY A 26 9.60 17.95 1.50
N ALA A 27 10.29 16.82 1.62
CA ALA A 27 9.94 15.58 0.95
C ALA A 27 8.64 14.95 1.48
N GLY A 28 8.27 15.19 2.74
CA GLY A 28 7.04 14.72 3.33
C GLY A 28 5.77 15.33 2.71
N THR A 29 4.65 14.64 2.84
CA THR A 29 3.37 15.07 2.25
C THR A 29 2.24 15.20 3.28
N THR A 30 1.36 16.16 3.04
CA THR A 30 0.07 16.33 3.73
C THR A 30 -1.11 15.81 2.92
N SER A 31 -0.86 15.25 1.75
CA SER A 31 -1.88 14.61 0.93
C SER A 31 -2.23 13.22 1.46
N ASP A 32 -3.47 12.80 1.23
CA ASP A 32 -3.81 11.37 1.27
C ASP A 32 -3.06 10.68 0.12
N ILE A 33 -2.51 9.51 0.40
CA ILE A 33 -1.80 8.67 -0.58
C ILE A 33 -2.56 7.36 -0.77
N PHE A 34 -2.31 6.68 -1.88
CA PHE A 34 -2.80 5.32 -2.06
C PHE A 34 -1.72 4.38 -2.59
N LEU A 35 -1.92 3.09 -2.32
CA LEU A 35 -1.21 1.98 -2.95
C LEU A 35 -2.20 1.06 -3.65
N LYS A 36 -1.79 0.55 -4.80
CA LYS A 36 -2.48 -0.55 -5.49
C LYS A 36 -1.47 -1.62 -5.89
N LEU A 37 -1.78 -2.86 -5.56
CA LEU A 37 -0.97 -4.03 -5.87
C LEU A 37 -1.51 -4.74 -7.11
N TYR A 38 -0.61 -5.09 -8.02
CA TYR A 38 -0.89 -5.89 -9.20
C TYR A 38 -0.10 -7.18 -9.07
N GLY A 39 -0.82 -8.30 -9.03
CA GLY A 39 -0.21 -9.62 -9.10
C GLY A 39 -0.49 -10.29 -10.44
N ARG A 40 0.14 -11.45 -10.64
CA ARG A 40 -0.05 -12.29 -11.82
C ARG A 40 -1.50 -12.77 -11.97
N ASP A 41 -2.14 -13.10 -10.85
CA ASP A 41 -3.44 -13.76 -10.85
C ASP A 41 -4.59 -12.74 -10.71
N GLU A 42 -4.41 -11.69 -9.91
CA GLU A 42 -5.43 -10.68 -9.60
C GLU A 42 -4.84 -9.27 -9.41
N VAL A 43 -5.70 -8.26 -9.53
CA VAL A 43 -5.41 -6.87 -9.17
C VAL A 43 -6.20 -6.49 -7.91
N ASP A 44 -5.50 -5.90 -6.94
CA ASP A 44 -6.12 -5.46 -5.70
C ASP A 44 -6.84 -4.11 -5.86
N ARG A 45 -7.63 -3.74 -4.85
CA ARG A 45 -8.20 -2.39 -4.73
C ARG A 45 -7.14 -1.35 -4.39
N GLU A 46 -7.53 -0.08 -4.44
CA GLU A 46 -6.73 1.01 -3.88
C GLU A 46 -6.85 1.02 -2.35
N TRP A 47 -5.70 1.02 -1.71
CA TRP A 47 -5.56 1.21 -0.27
C TRP A 47 -5.21 2.67 -0.01
N TRP A 48 -6.16 3.42 0.54
CA TRP A 48 -5.99 4.83 0.85
C TRP A 48 -5.48 5.01 2.28
N PHE A 49 -4.44 5.83 2.42
CA PHE A 49 -3.82 6.19 3.68
C PHE A 49 -3.97 7.68 3.90
N ASN A 50 -4.56 8.04 5.04
CA ASN A 50 -4.92 9.42 5.32
C ASN A 50 -3.76 10.22 5.91
N ASN A 51 -3.79 11.53 5.68
CA ASN A 51 -2.76 12.46 6.16
C ASN A 51 -2.69 12.64 7.70
N LEU A 52 -3.52 11.93 8.46
CA LEU A 52 -3.45 11.86 9.93
C LEU A 52 -2.23 11.05 10.39
N GLN A 53 -1.66 10.24 9.50
CA GLN A 53 -0.40 9.55 9.71
C GLN A 53 0.73 10.56 9.67
N ARG A 54 1.03 11.16 10.84
CA ARG A 54 2.03 12.23 10.98
C ARG A 54 3.38 11.89 10.37
N GLN A 55 3.74 10.61 10.31
CA GLN A 55 4.98 10.12 9.70
C GLN A 55 5.06 10.39 8.19
N LEU A 56 3.94 10.45 7.46
CA LEU A 56 3.95 10.80 6.03
C LEU A 56 4.47 12.22 5.79
N ARG A 57 4.35 13.11 6.78
CA ARG A 57 4.77 14.52 6.71
C ARG A 57 6.24 14.73 7.04
N VAL A 58 6.95 13.67 7.43
CA VAL A 58 8.31 13.77 7.96
C VAL A 58 9.30 13.35 6.87
N ASP A 59 10.27 14.21 6.61
CA ASP A 59 11.38 13.95 5.70
C ASP A 59 12.22 12.77 6.24
N GLY A 60 12.65 11.87 5.37
CA GLY A 60 13.43 10.67 5.73
C GLY A 60 12.65 9.61 6.50
N ALA A 61 11.35 9.79 6.71
CA ALA A 61 10.53 8.85 7.46
C ALA A 61 10.37 7.51 6.73
N THR A 62 10.39 6.44 7.52
CA THR A 62 10.01 5.09 7.12
C THR A 62 8.63 4.78 7.69
N ILE A 63 7.64 4.57 6.82
CA ILE A 63 6.24 4.37 7.21
C ILE A 63 5.78 2.97 6.82
N GLN A 64 5.26 2.21 7.78
CA GLN A 64 4.85 0.82 7.58
C GLN A 64 3.33 0.64 7.66
N PHE A 65 2.79 -0.14 6.72
CA PHE A 65 1.39 -0.54 6.69
C PHE A 65 1.24 -2.04 6.49
N LYS A 66 0.15 -2.57 7.04
CA LYS A 66 -0.30 -3.94 6.80
C LYS A 66 -1.56 -3.92 5.95
N LEU A 67 -1.49 -4.54 4.78
CA LEU A 67 -2.61 -4.67 3.86
C LEU A 67 -3.12 -6.10 3.89
N ARG A 68 -4.41 -6.28 4.16
CA ARG A 68 -5.05 -7.60 4.23
C ARG A 68 -6.08 -7.72 3.12
N THR A 69 -5.82 -8.58 2.15
CA THR A 69 -6.73 -8.83 1.03
C THR A 69 -7.25 -10.26 1.07
N GLN A 70 -8.51 -10.44 0.66
CA GLN A 70 -9.12 -11.76 0.49
C GLN A 70 -8.81 -12.37 -0.88
N LYS A 71 -8.18 -11.59 -1.77
CA LYS A 71 -7.78 -12.03 -3.10
C LYS A 71 -6.39 -12.66 -3.08
N ARG A 72 -6.19 -13.73 -3.86
CA ARG A 72 -4.87 -14.25 -4.18
C ARG A 72 -4.30 -13.53 -5.38
N LEU A 73 -3.38 -12.59 -5.13
CA LEU A 73 -2.74 -11.82 -6.20
C LEU A 73 -1.71 -12.66 -6.97
N GLY A 74 -1.17 -13.71 -6.36
CA GLY A 74 -0.02 -14.43 -6.91
C GLY A 74 1.25 -13.58 -6.81
N ASP A 75 2.23 -13.84 -7.67
CA ASP A 75 3.49 -13.08 -7.69
C ASP A 75 3.21 -11.63 -8.08
N LEU A 76 3.70 -10.67 -7.28
CA LEU A 76 3.53 -9.24 -7.56
C LEU A 76 4.35 -8.86 -8.79
N SER A 77 3.67 -8.24 -9.77
CA SER A 77 4.29 -7.79 -11.02
C SER A 77 4.46 -6.26 -11.07
N LYS A 78 3.61 -5.52 -10.35
CA LYS A 78 3.62 -4.06 -10.33
C LYS A 78 3.01 -3.51 -9.05
N ILE A 79 3.52 -2.37 -8.60
CA ILE A 79 2.85 -1.51 -7.64
C ILE A 79 2.49 -0.18 -8.31
N GLN A 80 1.40 0.43 -7.87
CA GLN A 80 1.05 1.79 -8.21
C GLN A 80 0.85 2.60 -6.93
N VAL A 81 1.46 3.77 -6.91
CA VAL A 81 1.35 4.73 -5.82
C VAL A 81 0.84 6.03 -6.41
N GLY A 82 -0.01 6.72 -5.66
CA GLY A 82 -0.46 8.05 -6.05
C GLY A 82 -0.97 8.86 -4.87
N LEU A 83 -1.38 10.08 -5.16
CA LEU A 83 -1.82 11.07 -4.18
C LEU A 83 -3.11 11.74 -4.62
N LYS A 84 -3.89 12.19 -3.65
CA LYS A 84 -5.08 13.02 -3.88
C LYS A 84 -4.74 14.48 -4.24
N ALA A 85 -3.50 14.92 -3.95
CA ALA A 85 -2.97 16.26 -4.16
C ALA A 85 -3.75 17.36 -3.41
N LYS A 86 -4.05 17.12 -2.13
CA LYS A 86 -4.71 18.11 -1.25
C LYS A 86 -3.87 18.37 0.00
N GLY A 87 -4.10 19.51 0.66
CA GLY A 87 -3.38 19.90 1.87
C GLY A 87 -2.44 21.08 1.65
N SER A 88 -1.76 21.53 2.70
CA SER A 88 -0.87 22.70 2.66
C SER A 88 0.50 22.40 2.03
N SER A 89 0.91 21.13 2.00
CA SER A 89 2.12 20.63 1.33
C SER A 89 1.75 19.32 0.63
N PRO A 90 1.10 19.39 -0.55
CA PRO A 90 0.51 18.21 -1.21
C PRO A 90 1.53 17.36 -1.97
N ASP A 91 2.66 17.96 -2.37
CA ASP A 91 3.73 17.27 -3.06
C ASP A 91 4.35 16.18 -2.18
N TRP A 92 5.00 15.22 -2.82
CA TRP A 92 5.63 14.11 -2.12
C TRP A 92 6.86 13.63 -2.87
N LEU A 93 8.00 13.59 -2.17
CA LEU A 93 9.21 12.98 -2.71
C LEU A 93 9.44 11.62 -2.05
N LEU A 94 9.03 10.59 -2.76
CA LEU A 94 9.12 9.19 -2.37
C LEU A 94 10.40 8.57 -2.94
N ASP A 95 11.28 8.08 -2.08
CA ASP A 95 12.52 7.41 -2.52
C ASP A 95 12.26 5.96 -2.93
N LYS A 96 11.49 5.22 -2.13
CA LYS A 96 11.30 3.78 -2.31
C LYS A 96 10.00 3.28 -1.69
N VAL A 97 9.47 2.20 -2.26
CA VAL A 97 8.47 1.33 -1.62
C VAL A 97 9.01 -0.08 -1.55
N SER A 98 8.88 -0.73 -0.39
CA SER A 98 9.13 -2.15 -0.22
C SER A 98 7.81 -2.86 0.11
N VAL A 99 7.55 -3.97 -0.57
CA VAL A 99 6.39 -4.82 -0.29
C VAL A 99 6.89 -6.23 -0.04
N ASN A 100 6.58 -6.77 1.13
CA ASN A 100 6.88 -8.14 1.51
C ASN A 100 5.56 -8.86 1.81
N PHE A 101 5.44 -10.12 1.42
CA PHE A 101 4.33 -10.99 1.81
C PHE A 101 4.86 -12.04 2.80
N THR A 102 4.01 -12.49 3.71
CA THR A 102 4.33 -13.54 4.70
C THR A 102 3.42 -14.73 4.50
#